data_AF-A0A9D5BIX6-F1
#
_entry.id   AF-A0A9D5BIX6-F1
#
_cell.length_a   1.000
_cell.length_b   1.000
_cell.length_c   1.000
_cell.angle_alpha   90.00
_cell.angle_beta   90.00
_cell.angle_gamma   90.00
#
_symmetry.space_group_name_H-M   'P 1'
#
loop_
_entity.id
_entity.type
_entity.pdbx_description
1 polymer ?
#
loop_
_entity_poly.entity_id
_entity_poly.type
_entity_poly.pdbx_seq_one_letter_code
_entity_poly.pdbx_strand_id
1 'polypeptide(L)'
;MQTHTGLVEAIILEVKDRNRIGGFYFNPKSDLICCTPDLAKEYNCNVGEVIIHNNPDNPDFPKRIKTFFRGISEVAHMDLQTVEINATGMYYLYFMFCDPNLKGTTVTGKTVWRNPNGYLPGKMAPLMTLYGFMSLAYLLLGLLWFLRFLQFWKEKDIIHVHLHYHITAVIALGMCEMALWYFEYANFNVTGSRPMGITIWAVTFTSVKKTLSRLLLLVVS
;
A
#
# COMPACT_ATOMS: atom_id res chain seq x y z
N MET A 1 29.24 23.00 23.22
CA MET A 1 29.22 22.03 22.10
C MET A 1 28.21 20.96 22.46
N GLN A 2 27.11 20.84 21.70
CA GLN A 2 26.10 19.80 21.96
C GLN A 2 26.66 18.46 21.46
N THR A 3 26.87 17.50 22.36
CA THR A 3 27.34 16.16 22.03
C THR A 3 26.21 15.37 21.37
N HIS A 4 26.47 14.78 20.21
CA HIS A 4 25.54 13.86 19.56
C HIS A 4 25.66 12.50 20.26
N THR A 5 24.57 11.99 20.80
CA THR A 5 24.57 10.78 21.65
C THR A 5 23.98 9.55 20.97
N GLY A 6 23.30 9.73 19.83
CA GLY A 6 22.79 8.63 19.01
C GLY A 6 22.35 9.12 17.63
N LEU A 7 22.37 8.22 16.64
CA LEU A 7 22.00 8.51 15.25
C LEU A 7 20.90 7.55 14.77
N VAL A 8 19.83 8.11 14.21
CA VAL A 8 18.81 7.38 13.45
C VAL A 8 18.81 7.92 12.03
N GLU A 9 18.84 7.01 11.06
CA GLU A 9 18.88 7.34 9.64
C GLU A 9 17.57 6.89 8.98
N ALA A 10 16.86 7.84 8.37
CA ALA A 10 15.80 7.51 7.43
C ALA A 10 16.38 7.44 6.02
N ILE A 11 16.20 6.31 5.37
CA ILE A 11 16.76 6.04 4.04
C ILE A 11 15.62 5.76 3.08
N ILE A 12 15.51 6.58 2.04
CA ILE A 12 14.59 6.38 0.92
C ILE A 12 15.36 5.71 -0.22
N LEU A 13 14.95 4.52 -0.61
CA LEU A 13 15.60 3.72 -1.65
C LEU A 13 14.60 3.17 -2.65
N GLU A 14 15.02 2.99 -3.89
CA GLU A 14 14.29 2.16 -4.85
C GLU A 14 14.49 0.68 -4.51
N VAL A 15 13.48 -0.16 -4.70
CA VAL A 15 13.56 -1.61 -4.47
C VAL A 15 14.73 -2.26 -5.22
N LYS A 16 15.08 -1.76 -6.41
CA LYS A 16 16.21 -2.26 -7.21
C LYS A 16 17.56 -2.02 -6.53
N ASP A 17 17.66 -0.95 -5.76
CA ASP A 17 18.89 -0.57 -5.05
C ASP A 17 19.01 -1.24 -3.68
N ARG A 18 18.10 -2.14 -3.32
CA ARG A 18 18.13 -2.82 -2.02
C ARG A 18 19.47 -3.51 -1.74
N ASN A 19 20.07 -4.11 -2.77
CA ASN A 19 21.35 -4.83 -2.65
C ASN A 19 22.55 -3.89 -2.48
N ARG A 20 22.37 -2.57 -2.69
CA ARG A 20 23.41 -1.54 -2.52
C ARG A 20 23.47 -0.99 -1.09
N ILE A 21 22.50 -1.32 -0.25
CA ILE A 21 22.49 -0.99 1.17
C ILE A 21 23.05 -2.16 1.97
N GLY A 22 23.96 -1.85 2.89
CA GLY A 22 24.62 -2.83 3.73
C GLY A 22 25.81 -3.52 3.06
N GLY A 23 26.32 -4.53 3.75
CA GLY A 23 27.49 -5.34 3.38
C GLY A 23 27.19 -6.40 2.32
N PHE A 24 25.93 -6.59 1.93
CA PHE A 24 25.55 -7.49 0.83
C PHE A 24 26.36 -7.21 -0.45
N TYR A 25 26.73 -5.94 -0.66
CA TYR A 25 27.60 -5.52 -1.76
C TYR A 25 29.00 -6.15 -1.71
N PHE A 26 29.61 -6.25 -0.53
CA PHE A 26 30.95 -6.82 -0.35
C PHE A 26 30.93 -8.33 -0.26
N ASN A 27 29.94 -8.88 0.43
CA ASN A 27 29.74 -10.30 0.57
C ASN A 27 28.25 -10.62 0.47
N PRO A 28 27.82 -11.39 -0.56
CA PRO A 28 26.41 -11.73 -0.77
C PRO A 28 25.80 -12.61 0.34
N LYS A 29 26.61 -13.08 1.31
CA LYS A 29 26.15 -13.78 2.52
C LYS A 29 26.17 -12.92 3.79
N SER A 30 26.55 -11.64 3.69
CA SER A 30 26.60 -10.76 4.86
C SER A 30 25.31 -9.97 5.01
N ASP A 31 24.65 -10.17 6.15
CA ASP A 31 23.45 -9.43 6.56
C ASP A 31 23.79 -8.15 7.36
N LEU A 32 25.06 -7.72 7.31
CA LEU A 32 25.56 -6.56 8.06
C LEU A 32 25.10 -5.27 7.38
N ILE A 33 24.28 -4.46 8.04
CA ILE A 33 23.80 -3.18 7.48
C ILE A 33 24.69 -2.00 7.91
N CYS A 34 25.28 -2.11 9.09
CA CYS A 34 26.02 -1.06 9.77
C CYS A 34 27.52 -1.17 9.53
N CYS A 35 28.17 -0.02 9.37
CA CYS A 35 29.62 0.05 9.26
C CYS A 35 30.28 -0.18 10.62
N THR A 36 31.07 -1.26 10.71
CA THR A 36 31.93 -1.56 11.87
C THR A 36 33.33 -0.98 11.68
N PRO A 37 34.14 -0.83 12.74
CA PRO A 37 35.51 -0.33 12.63
C PRO A 37 36.41 -1.13 11.68
N ASP A 38 36.17 -2.44 11.56
CA ASP A 38 36.94 -3.30 10.66
C ASP A 38 36.58 -3.03 9.19
N LEU A 39 35.28 -2.88 8.90
CA LEU A 39 34.78 -2.51 7.57
C LEU A 39 35.18 -1.08 7.17
N ALA A 40 35.26 -0.16 8.14
CA ALA A 40 35.69 1.20 7.88
C ALA A 40 37.14 1.28 7.36
N LYS A 41 38.03 0.39 7.84
CA LYS A 41 39.42 0.33 7.38
C LYS A 41 39.55 -0.25 5.97
N GLU A 42 38.73 -1.23 5.63
CA GLU A 42 38.81 -1.95 4.35
C GLU A 42 38.05 -1.22 3.22
N TYR A 43 36.87 -0.67 3.53
CA TYR A 43 35.93 -0.12 2.55
C TYR A 43 35.63 1.37 2.74
N ASN A 44 36.34 2.05 3.65
CA ASN A 44 36.26 3.50 3.86
C ASN A 44 34.84 4.01 4.18
N CYS A 45 34.11 3.29 5.05
CA CYS A 45 32.79 3.70 5.54
C CYS A 45 32.85 4.42 6.90
N ASN A 46 31.85 5.25 7.20
CA ASN A 46 31.74 5.94 8.49
C ASN A 46 31.22 5.00 9.56
N VAL A 47 32.00 4.78 10.62
CA VAL A 47 31.64 3.91 11.74
C VAL A 47 30.34 4.38 12.40
N GLY A 48 29.41 3.44 12.64
CA GLY A 48 28.13 3.75 13.27
C GLY A 48 27.08 4.34 12.31
N GLU A 49 27.34 4.33 11.01
CA GLU A 49 26.36 4.67 9.98
C GLU A 49 26.01 3.46 9.10
N VAL A 50 24.86 3.52 8.44
CA VAL A 50 24.47 2.53 7.43
C VAL A 50 25.39 2.63 6.21
N ILE A 51 25.83 1.48 5.74
CA ILE A 51 26.63 1.35 4.52
C ILE A 51 25.71 1.60 3.32
N ILE A 52 26.05 2.60 2.50
CA ILE A 52 25.32 2.94 1.29
C ILE A 52 26.31 3.07 0.15
N HIS A 53 26.05 2.35 -0.94
CA HIS A 53 26.80 2.48 -2.18
C HIS A 53 26.05 3.39 -3.14
N ASN A 54 26.73 4.44 -3.61
CA ASN A 54 26.17 5.38 -4.57
C ASN A 54 26.06 4.73 -5.94
N ASN A 55 24.97 5.02 -6.65
CA ASN A 55 24.81 4.62 -8.04
C ASN A 55 25.37 5.70 -8.97
N PRO A 56 26.29 5.38 -9.91
CA PRO A 56 26.71 6.36 -10.93
C PRO A 56 25.55 6.83 -11.82
N ASP A 57 24.54 5.98 -12.07
CA ASP A 57 23.41 6.33 -12.94
C ASP A 57 22.37 7.23 -12.25
N ASN A 58 22.33 7.25 -10.91
CA ASN A 58 21.41 8.05 -10.12
C ASN A 58 22.08 8.46 -8.80
N PRO A 59 22.89 9.54 -8.80
CA PRO A 59 23.66 9.94 -7.62
C PRO A 59 22.80 10.49 -6.48
N ASP A 60 21.56 10.89 -6.74
CA ASP A 60 20.67 11.48 -5.74
C ASP A 60 20.00 10.44 -4.83
N PHE A 61 19.99 9.16 -5.25
CA PHE A 61 19.40 8.05 -4.52
C PHE A 61 20.43 6.96 -4.20
N PRO A 62 20.32 6.28 -3.05
CA PRO A 62 19.28 6.41 -2.03
C PRO A 62 19.44 7.67 -1.17
N LYS A 63 18.31 8.33 -0.86
CA LYS A 63 18.30 9.58 -0.10
C LYS A 63 18.41 9.26 1.39
N ARG A 64 19.43 9.81 2.04
CA ARG A 64 19.69 9.63 3.47
C ARG A 64 19.33 10.90 4.26
N ILE A 65 18.55 10.73 5.30
CA ILE A 65 18.17 11.79 6.25
C ILE A 65 18.63 11.36 7.64
N LYS A 66 19.55 12.12 8.23
CA LYS A 66 20.15 11.83 9.54
C LYS A 66 19.45 12.64 10.62
N THR A 67 19.02 11.97 11.68
CA THR A 67 18.50 12.60 12.89
C THR A 67 19.35 12.19 14.07
N PHE A 68 19.85 13.17 14.81
CA PHE A 68 20.73 12.95 15.96
C PHE A 68 20.00 13.24 17.26
N PHE A 69 20.20 12.38 18.25
CA PHE A 69 19.87 12.66 19.64
C PHE A 69 20.91 13.62 20.22
N ARG A 70 20.47 14.59 21.03
CA ARG A 70 21.33 15.64 21.58
C ARG A 70 21.44 15.51 23.10
N GLY A 71 22.62 15.17 23.60
CA GLY A 71 22.88 15.03 25.02
C GLY A 71 21.94 14.02 25.69
N ILE A 72 21.15 14.48 26.66
CA ILE A 72 20.26 13.67 27.50
C ILE A 72 18.81 13.65 26.96
N SER A 73 18.56 14.20 25.78
CA SER A 73 17.21 14.20 25.20
C SER A 73 16.79 12.78 24.83
N GLU A 74 15.69 12.29 25.40
CA GLU A 74 15.07 11.01 25.02
C GLU A 74 14.30 11.08 23.70
N VAL A 75 14.00 12.30 23.22
CA VAL A 75 13.23 12.54 22.00
C VAL A 75 14.06 13.37 21.03
N ALA A 76 14.13 12.90 19.78
CA ALA A 76 14.69 13.63 18.66
C ALA A 76 13.61 13.84 17.60
N HIS A 77 13.49 15.08 17.13
CA HIS A 77 12.57 15.42 16.06
C HIS A 77 13.31 15.41 14.72
N MET A 78 12.73 14.73 13.74
CA MET A 78 13.21 14.77 12.36
C MET A 78 12.61 15.99 11.67
N ASP A 79 13.44 16.75 10.96
CA ASP A 79 12.98 17.89 10.17
C ASP A 79 12.07 17.44 9.03
N LEU A 80 11.05 18.24 8.73
CA LEU A 80 10.16 18.02 7.60
C LEU A 80 10.96 18.14 6.30
N GLN A 81 11.21 17.01 5.63
CA GLN A 81 11.83 16.98 4.31
C GLN A 81 10.84 16.51 3.25
N THR A 82 10.80 17.26 2.15
CA THR A 82 10.13 16.88 0.91
C THR A 82 11.18 16.37 -0.07
N VAL A 83 11.05 15.11 -0.49
CA VAL A 83 11.93 14.49 -1.47
C VAL A 83 11.14 14.26 -2.76
N GLU A 84 11.55 14.91 -3.83
CA GLU A 84 10.96 14.72 -5.15
C GLU A 84 11.57 13.49 -5.82
N ILE A 85 10.70 12.63 -6.37
CA ILE A 85 11.08 11.38 -7.02
C ILE A 85 10.71 11.49 -8.49
N ASN A 86 11.73 11.57 -9.36
CA ASN A 86 11.53 11.77 -10.80
C ASN A 86 11.45 10.46 -11.59
N ALA A 87 11.86 9.34 -11.00
CA ALA A 87 11.84 8.03 -11.65
C ALA A 87 10.64 7.20 -11.17
N THR A 88 10.01 6.47 -12.11
CA THR A 88 8.91 5.56 -11.77
C THR A 88 9.48 4.27 -11.18
N GLY A 89 9.10 3.95 -9.95
CA GLY A 89 9.60 2.78 -9.25
C GLY A 89 8.83 2.50 -7.96
N MET A 90 9.16 1.37 -7.34
CA MET A 90 8.74 1.10 -5.97
C MET A 90 9.83 1.60 -5.04
N TYR A 91 9.46 2.41 -4.06
CA TYR A 91 10.38 2.98 -3.10
C TYR A 91 10.06 2.48 -1.69
N TYR A 92 11.10 2.27 -0.89
CA TYR A 92 11.00 1.98 0.52
C TYR A 92 11.60 3.11 1.34
N LEU A 93 11.04 3.30 2.53
CA LEU A 93 11.58 4.15 3.57
C LEU A 93 11.96 3.27 4.76
N TYR A 94 13.25 3.21 5.05
CA TYR A 94 13.78 2.48 6.19
C TYR A 94 14.20 3.46 7.27
N PHE A 95 13.84 3.15 8.52
CA PHE A 95 14.42 3.78 9.70
C PHE A 95 15.44 2.80 10.27
N MET A 96 16.71 3.18 10.21
CA MET A 96 17.83 2.35 10.64
C MET A 96 18.62 3.07 11.73
N PHE A 97 19.17 2.30 12.64
CA PHE A 97 20.11 2.77 13.65
C PHE A 97 21.22 1.72 13.80
N CYS A 98 22.43 2.19 14.03
CA CYS A 98 23.60 1.32 14.21
C CYS A 98 24.15 1.34 15.63
N ASP A 99 23.64 2.23 16.48
CA ASP A 99 24.00 2.27 17.90
C ASP A 99 23.18 1.24 18.70
N PRO A 100 23.82 0.27 19.36
CA PRO A 100 23.12 -0.72 20.17
C PRO A 100 22.33 -0.10 21.34
N ASN A 101 22.69 1.10 21.82
CA ASN A 101 21.98 1.81 22.90
C ASN A 101 20.59 2.28 22.48
N LEU A 102 20.32 2.40 21.17
CA LEU A 102 19.02 2.78 20.63
C LEU A 102 18.08 1.57 20.46
N LYS A 103 18.48 0.38 20.92
CA LYS A 103 17.61 -0.80 20.86
C LYS A 103 16.38 -0.59 21.74
N GLY A 104 15.21 -0.51 21.12
CA GLY A 104 13.93 -0.24 21.78
C GLY A 104 13.36 1.15 21.52
N THR A 105 14.01 1.98 20.70
CA THR A 105 13.46 3.26 20.28
C THR A 105 12.16 3.09 19.49
N THR A 106 11.16 3.92 19.79
CA THR A 106 9.91 3.97 19.05
C THR A 106 9.92 5.15 18.09
N VAL A 107 9.65 4.89 16.82
CA VAL A 107 9.53 5.95 15.80
C VAL A 107 8.04 6.27 15.62
N THR A 108 7.65 7.49 15.97
CA THR A 108 6.28 7.98 15.77
C THR A 108 6.28 9.15 14.80
N GLY A 109 5.34 9.14 13.87
CA GLY A 109 5.26 10.17 12.84
C GLY A 109 4.29 9.81 11.73
N LYS A 110 4.15 10.73 10.77
CA LYS A 110 3.32 10.54 9.58
C LYS A 110 4.18 10.74 8.34
N THR A 111 4.14 9.79 7.42
CA THR A 111 4.74 9.92 6.09
C THR A 111 3.64 10.06 5.06
N VAL A 112 3.86 10.89 4.05
CA VAL A 112 2.88 11.17 2.99
C VAL A 112 3.53 10.86 1.66
N TRP A 113 2.92 9.95 0.91
CA TRP A 113 3.40 9.51 -0.40
C TRP A 113 2.36 9.91 -1.43
N ARG A 114 2.76 10.72 -2.41
CA ARG A 114 1.87 11.22 -3.45
C ARG A 114 2.48 10.94 -4.82
N ASN A 115 1.70 10.29 -5.67
CA ASN A 115 2.02 10.08 -7.08
C ASN A 115 1.44 11.25 -7.91
N PRO A 116 1.87 11.48 -9.17
CA PRO A 116 1.33 12.55 -10.00
C PRO A 116 -0.20 12.49 -10.16
N ASN A 117 -0.76 11.26 -10.20
CA ASN A 117 -2.19 11.01 -10.38
C ASN A 117 -3.01 10.97 -9.06
N GLY A 118 -2.36 11.22 -7.92
CA GLY A 118 -2.99 11.23 -6.58
C GLY A 118 -2.26 10.35 -5.56
N TYR A 119 -2.93 10.05 -4.45
CA TYR A 119 -2.34 9.31 -3.32
C TYR A 119 -2.40 7.79 -3.47
N LEU A 120 -3.05 7.27 -4.51
CA LEU A 120 -3.16 5.83 -4.68
C LEU A 120 -1.79 5.21 -5.04
N PRO A 121 -1.38 4.14 -4.35
CA PRO A 121 -0.15 3.43 -4.71
C PRO A 121 -0.20 2.94 -6.15
N GLY A 122 0.92 3.02 -6.87
CA GLY A 122 0.99 2.62 -8.29
C GLY A 122 0.49 1.19 -8.55
N LYS A 123 0.72 0.26 -7.62
CA LYS A 123 0.21 -1.13 -7.70
C LYS A 123 -1.31 -1.24 -7.60
N MET A 124 -1.98 -0.27 -6.98
CA MET A 124 -3.44 -0.26 -6.79
C MET A 124 -4.16 0.64 -7.80
N ALA A 125 -3.45 1.55 -8.46
CA ALA A 125 -3.99 2.42 -9.52
C ALA A 125 -4.86 1.67 -10.57
N PRO A 126 -4.42 0.55 -11.17
CA PRO A 126 -5.24 -0.15 -12.17
C PRO A 126 -6.48 -0.85 -11.59
N LEU A 127 -6.51 -1.11 -10.27
CA LEU A 127 -7.68 -1.72 -9.65
C LEU A 127 -8.86 -0.73 -9.64
N MET A 128 -8.60 0.56 -9.41
CA MET A 128 -9.65 1.58 -9.42
C MET A 128 -10.40 1.61 -10.77
N THR A 129 -9.67 1.61 -11.88
CA THR A 129 -10.28 1.59 -13.22
C THR A 129 -11.01 0.28 -13.48
N LEU A 130 -10.43 -0.86 -13.10
CA LEU A 130 -11.07 -2.17 -13.21
C LEU A 130 -12.43 -2.20 -12.48
N TYR A 131 -12.48 -1.77 -11.22
CA TYR A 131 -13.73 -1.74 -10.44
C TYR A 131 -14.76 -0.79 -11.06
N GLY A 132 -14.32 0.33 -11.64
CA GLY A 132 -15.18 1.23 -12.41
C GLY A 132 -15.81 0.55 -13.63
N PHE A 133 -14.99 -0.11 -14.47
CA PHE A 133 -15.48 -0.86 -15.63
C PHE A 133 -16.41 -2.00 -15.24
N MET A 134 -16.06 -2.76 -14.19
CA MET A 134 -16.89 -3.85 -13.69
C MET A 134 -18.22 -3.35 -13.14
N SER A 135 -18.24 -2.20 -12.45
CA SER A 135 -19.49 -1.57 -11.98
C SER A 135 -20.42 -1.23 -13.15
N LEU A 136 -19.88 -0.67 -14.24
CA LEU A 136 -20.64 -0.38 -15.45
C LEU A 136 -21.15 -1.66 -16.14
N ALA A 137 -20.33 -2.71 -16.19
CA ALA A 137 -20.75 -4.01 -16.73
C ALA A 137 -21.90 -4.63 -15.91
N TYR A 138 -21.84 -4.56 -14.57
CA TYR A 138 -22.94 -4.99 -13.70
C TYR A 138 -24.19 -4.12 -13.85
N LEU A 139 -24.04 -2.83 -14.11
CA LEU A 139 -25.15 -1.93 -14.40
C LEU A 139 -25.86 -2.34 -15.70
N LEU A 140 -25.12 -2.56 -16.78
CA LEU A 140 -25.69 -3.03 -18.04
C LEU A 140 -26.35 -4.42 -17.90
N LEU A 141 -25.69 -5.35 -17.20
CA LEU A 141 -26.26 -6.66 -16.91
C LEU A 141 -27.57 -6.55 -16.12
N GLY A 142 -27.59 -5.70 -15.10
CA GLY A 142 -28.78 -5.44 -14.28
C GLY A 142 -29.92 -4.82 -15.08
N LEU A 143 -29.64 -3.87 -15.97
CA LEU A 143 -30.65 -3.29 -16.86
C LEU A 143 -31.24 -4.32 -17.82
N LEU A 144 -30.38 -5.08 -18.51
CA LEU A 144 -30.82 -6.12 -19.43
C LEU A 144 -31.64 -7.20 -18.70
N TRP A 145 -31.21 -7.60 -17.51
CA TRP A 145 -31.91 -8.54 -16.66
C TRP A 145 -33.28 -8.00 -16.21
N PHE A 146 -33.33 -6.76 -15.76
CA PHE A 146 -34.56 -6.11 -15.32
C PHE A 146 -35.59 -5.98 -16.44
N LEU A 147 -35.16 -5.64 -17.66
CA LEU A 147 -36.04 -5.60 -18.83
C LEU A 147 -36.62 -6.99 -19.14
N ARG A 148 -35.81 -8.05 -19.08
CA ARG A 148 -36.28 -9.42 -19.25
C ARG A 148 -37.25 -9.82 -18.15
N PHE A 149 -36.94 -9.50 -16.90
CA PHE A 149 -37.79 -9.78 -15.75
C PHE A 149 -39.18 -9.15 -15.88
N LEU A 150 -39.26 -7.89 -16.33
CA LEU A 150 -40.54 -7.20 -16.58
C LEU A 150 -41.34 -7.82 -17.73
N GLN A 151 -40.68 -8.30 -18.79
CA GLN A 151 -41.34 -8.99 -19.91
C GLN A 151 -41.99 -10.30 -19.44
N PHE A 152 -41.26 -11.12 -18.68
CA PHE A 152 -41.77 -12.42 -18.19
C PHE A 152 -42.75 -12.30 -17.02
N TRP A 153 -42.73 -11.20 -16.25
CA TRP A 153 -43.74 -10.92 -15.21
C TRP A 153 -45.17 -10.88 -15.73
N LYS A 154 -45.35 -10.58 -17.02
CA LYS A 154 -46.66 -10.46 -17.65
C LYS A 154 -47.27 -11.82 -18.04
N GLU A 155 -46.48 -12.91 -18.07
CA GLU A 155 -46.83 -14.16 -18.78
C GLU A 155 -46.85 -15.45 -17.92
N LYS A 156 -46.87 -15.32 -16.58
CA LYS A 156 -47.26 -16.36 -15.57
C LYS A 156 -46.14 -17.18 -14.86
N ASP A 157 -46.59 -17.80 -13.76
CA ASP A 157 -46.06 -18.81 -12.82
C ASP A 157 -45.16 -18.41 -11.63
N ILE A 158 -45.79 -18.45 -10.44
CA ILE A 158 -45.32 -18.10 -9.09
C ILE A 158 -44.12 -18.97 -8.63
N ILE A 159 -43.97 -20.20 -9.14
CA ILE A 159 -42.93 -21.15 -8.70
C ILE A 159 -41.55 -20.76 -9.23
N HIS A 160 -41.45 -20.21 -10.45
CA HIS A 160 -40.16 -19.76 -11.00
C HIS A 160 -39.73 -18.38 -10.47
N VAL A 161 -40.60 -17.65 -9.78
CA VAL A 161 -40.32 -16.30 -9.26
C VAL A 161 -39.21 -16.30 -8.20
N HIS A 162 -39.13 -17.33 -7.36
CA HIS A 162 -38.10 -17.42 -6.31
C HIS A 162 -36.66 -17.42 -6.87
N LEU A 163 -36.41 -18.17 -7.94
CA LEU A 163 -35.09 -18.22 -8.57
C LEU A 163 -34.71 -16.87 -9.19
N HIS A 164 -35.65 -16.19 -9.85
CA HIS A 164 -35.42 -14.88 -10.44
C HIS A 164 -35.12 -13.81 -9.38
N TYR A 165 -35.75 -13.88 -8.21
CA TYR A 165 -35.44 -12.98 -7.08
C TYR A 165 -34.01 -13.17 -6.57
N HIS A 166 -33.56 -14.41 -6.43
CA HIS A 166 -32.19 -14.71 -6.02
C HIS A 166 -31.15 -14.23 -7.04
N ILE A 167 -31.40 -14.44 -8.35
CA ILE A 167 -30.51 -13.94 -9.41
C ILE A 167 -30.45 -12.41 -9.37
N THR A 168 -31.59 -11.75 -9.24
CA THR A 168 -31.68 -10.29 -9.14
C THR A 168 -30.93 -9.76 -7.92
N ALA A 169 -31.06 -10.43 -6.77
CA ALA A 169 -30.34 -10.09 -5.55
C ALA A 169 -28.82 -10.23 -5.72
N VAL A 170 -28.34 -11.30 -6.39
CA VAL A 170 -26.90 -11.48 -6.65
C VAL A 170 -26.36 -10.39 -7.59
N ILE A 171 -27.11 -10.01 -8.63
CA ILE A 171 -26.72 -8.93 -9.54
C ILE A 171 -26.66 -7.58 -8.80
N ALA A 172 -27.68 -7.27 -8.00
CA ALA A 172 -27.72 -6.04 -7.20
C ALA A 172 -26.57 -5.97 -6.18
N LEU A 173 -26.30 -7.07 -5.47
CA LEU A 173 -25.17 -7.17 -4.55
C LEU A 173 -23.82 -7.00 -5.26
N GLY A 174 -23.68 -7.58 -6.46
CA GLY A 174 -22.50 -7.41 -7.31
C GLY A 174 -22.29 -5.95 -7.74
N MET A 175 -23.35 -5.26 -8.13
CA MET A 175 -23.32 -3.83 -8.47
C MET A 175 -22.87 -2.99 -7.26
N CYS A 176 -23.49 -3.21 -6.09
CA CYS A 176 -23.13 -2.50 -4.86
C CYS A 176 -21.68 -2.77 -4.44
N GLU A 177 -21.20 -4.01 -4.51
CA GLU A 177 -19.81 -4.35 -4.20
C GLU A 177 -18.83 -3.60 -5.10
N MET A 178 -19.02 -3.66 -6.43
CA MET A 178 -18.12 -2.99 -7.38
C MET A 178 -18.12 -1.47 -7.21
N ALA A 179 -19.30 -0.87 -6.95
CA ALA A 179 -19.42 0.56 -6.68
C ALA A 179 -18.72 0.96 -5.38
N LEU A 180 -18.91 0.20 -4.29
CA LEU A 180 -18.27 0.49 -3.00
C LEU A 180 -16.75 0.38 -3.08
N TRP A 181 -16.22 -0.64 -3.77
CA TRP A 181 -14.78 -0.74 -4.02
C TRP A 181 -14.26 0.43 -4.85
N TYR A 182 -14.97 0.82 -5.92
CA TYR A 182 -14.60 2.00 -6.71
C TYR A 182 -14.56 3.27 -5.85
N PHE A 183 -15.58 3.52 -5.03
CA PHE A 183 -15.62 4.68 -4.14
C PHE A 183 -14.52 4.65 -3.09
N GLU A 184 -14.17 3.48 -2.55
CA GLU A 184 -13.05 3.35 -1.63
C GLU A 184 -11.74 3.79 -2.30
N TYR A 185 -11.44 3.28 -3.50
CA TYR A 185 -10.23 3.64 -4.22
C TYR A 185 -10.24 5.12 -4.66
N ALA A 186 -11.37 5.65 -5.11
CA ALA A 186 -11.48 7.05 -5.50
C ALA A 186 -11.26 8.00 -4.31
N ASN A 187 -11.89 7.73 -3.16
CA ASN A 187 -11.67 8.51 -1.94
C ASN A 187 -10.24 8.38 -1.42
N PHE A 188 -9.65 7.18 -1.50
CA PHE A 188 -8.27 6.96 -1.11
C PHE A 188 -7.30 7.73 -2.02
N ASN A 189 -7.59 7.82 -3.33
CA ASN A 189 -6.75 8.57 -4.26
C ASN A 189 -6.76 10.09 -3.99
N VAL A 190 -7.85 10.64 -3.48
CA VAL A 190 -7.99 12.09 -3.19
C VAL A 190 -7.47 12.43 -1.80
N THR A 191 -7.86 11.66 -0.78
CA THR A 191 -7.55 11.97 0.62
C THR A 191 -6.23 11.39 1.12
N GLY A 192 -5.72 10.35 0.46
CA GLY A 192 -4.56 9.58 0.93
C GLY A 192 -4.81 8.78 2.20
N SER A 193 -6.08 8.63 2.62
CA SER A 193 -6.50 7.80 3.74
C SER A 193 -7.60 6.84 3.31
N ARG A 194 -7.61 5.62 3.85
CA ARG A 194 -8.68 4.65 3.54
C ARG A 194 -9.90 4.96 4.40
N PRO A 195 -11.07 5.28 3.81
CA PRO A 195 -12.29 5.56 4.56
C PRO A 195 -12.85 4.28 5.17
N MET A 196 -12.66 4.11 6.48
CA MET A 196 -13.02 2.89 7.21
C MET A 196 -14.49 2.47 7.00
N GLY A 197 -15.42 3.44 6.98
CA GLY A 197 -16.84 3.16 6.77
C GLY A 197 -17.14 2.51 5.42
N ILE A 198 -16.56 3.03 4.33
CA ILE A 198 -16.78 2.49 2.97
C ILE A 198 -16.16 1.09 2.88
N THR A 199 -14.96 0.89 3.44
CA THR A 199 -14.29 -0.42 3.47
C THR A 199 -15.14 -1.47 4.20
N ILE A 200 -15.74 -1.13 5.36
CA ILE A 200 -16.61 -2.05 6.11
C ILE A 200 -17.79 -2.49 5.25
N TRP A 201 -18.46 -1.55 4.59
CA TRP A 201 -19.57 -1.87 3.70
C TRP A 201 -19.11 -2.72 2.51
N ALA A 202 -18.02 -2.34 1.83
CA ALA A 202 -17.48 -3.07 0.69
C ALA A 202 -17.19 -4.54 1.05
N VAL A 203 -16.54 -4.78 2.18
CA VAL A 203 -16.23 -6.13 2.69
C VAL A 203 -17.49 -6.89 3.09
N THR A 204 -18.47 -6.22 3.70
CA THR A 204 -19.75 -6.82 4.09
C THR A 204 -20.52 -7.30 2.86
N PHE A 205 -20.70 -6.44 1.85
CA PHE A 205 -21.36 -6.80 0.60
C PHE A 205 -20.63 -7.93 -0.14
N THR A 206 -19.31 -7.88 -0.19
CA THR A 206 -18.47 -8.96 -0.74
C THR A 206 -18.75 -10.30 -0.05
N SER A 207 -18.82 -10.28 1.28
CA SER A 207 -19.04 -11.48 2.09
C SER A 207 -20.45 -12.04 1.89
N VAL A 208 -21.47 -11.18 1.94
CA VAL A 208 -22.88 -11.54 1.71
C VAL A 208 -23.06 -12.12 0.31
N LYS A 209 -22.49 -11.48 -0.73
CA LYS A 209 -22.56 -11.98 -2.11
C LYS A 209 -21.93 -13.36 -2.24
N LYS A 210 -20.73 -13.58 -1.66
CA LYS A 210 -20.04 -14.88 -1.68
C LYS A 210 -20.86 -15.97 -0.98
N THR A 211 -21.47 -15.66 0.16
CA THR A 211 -22.33 -16.59 0.92
C THR A 211 -23.57 -16.96 0.12
N LEU A 212 -24.30 -15.97 -0.41
CA LEU A 212 -25.50 -16.21 -1.22
C LEU A 212 -25.19 -16.99 -2.49
N SER A 213 -24.07 -16.68 -3.16
CA SER A 213 -23.65 -17.43 -4.35
C SER A 213 -23.40 -18.91 -4.03
N ARG A 214 -22.77 -19.22 -2.89
CA ARG A 214 -22.53 -20.61 -2.44
C ARG A 214 -23.83 -21.32 -2.06
N LEU A 215 -24.74 -20.65 -1.36
CA LEU A 215 -26.04 -21.21 -1.01
C LEU A 215 -26.87 -21.54 -2.26
N LEU A 216 -26.87 -20.66 -3.25
CA LEU A 216 -27.58 -20.91 -4.51
C LEU A 216 -27.00 -22.10 -5.27
N LEU A 217 -25.68 -22.24 -5.32
CA LEU A 217 -25.04 -23.42 -5.91
C LEU A 217 -25.45 -24.72 -5.21
N LEU A 218 -25.55 -24.70 -3.87
CA LEU A 218 -26.00 -25.86 -3.09
C LEU A 218 -27.49 -26.20 -3.30
N VAL A 219 -28.34 -25.20 -3.52
CA VAL A 219 -29.79 -25.42 -3.75
C VAL A 219 -30.05 -25.93 -5.17
N VAL A 220 -29.17 -25.59 -6.12
CA VAL A 220 -29.30 -26.00 -7.52
C VAL A 220 -28.58 -27.33 -7.83
N SER A 221 -27.62 -27.78 -6.99
CA SER A 221 -26.96 -29.10 -7.14
C SER A 221 -27.81 -30.23 -6.55
#